data_AF-A0A096BFZ3-F1
#
_entry.id   AF-A0A096BFZ3-F1
#
_cell.length_a   1.000
_cell.length_b   1.000
_cell.length_c   1.000
_cell.angle_alpha   90.00
_cell.angle_beta   90.00
_cell.angle_gamma   90.00
#
_symmetry.space_group_name_H-M   'P 1'
#
loop_
_entity.id
_entity.type
_entity.pdbx_description
1 polymer ?
#
loop_
_entity_poly.entity_id
_entity_poly.type
_entity_poly.pdbx_seq_one_letter_code
_entity_poly.pdbx_strand_id
1 'polypeptide(L)'
;MQDKILRITPTTLIVGIDVAKKEHWCRITDYRGVDLVKPFKINNNINGFEGLIRKIITCKEKNKLNKVIAGMEPSGHYWKALGWYLKLNENIEELVGVNPYHVKQSKELDDNSPTKSDKKDAQVIARLIRDGRFFDMYLPEDIYAELRILTNTRSQYLKKEKSAKCALIAVLDEY
;
A
#
# COMPACT_ATOMS: atom_id res chain seq x y z
N MET A 1 -17.03 9.65 -9.31
CA MET A 1 -16.23 8.47 -9.76
C MET A 1 -15.30 8.84 -10.92
N GLN A 2 -15.73 9.72 -11.85
CA GLN A 2 -14.89 10.28 -12.92
C GLN A 2 -13.76 11.20 -12.42
N ASP A 3 -13.87 11.82 -11.25
CA ASP A 3 -12.87 12.80 -10.79
C ASP A 3 -11.49 12.21 -10.52
N LYS A 4 -11.43 10.93 -10.14
CA LYS A 4 -10.16 10.27 -9.80
C LYS A 4 -9.34 9.92 -11.04
N ILE A 5 -9.99 9.50 -12.12
CA ILE A 5 -9.26 9.17 -13.35
C ILE A 5 -8.68 10.43 -14.00
N LEU A 6 -9.33 11.59 -13.82
CA LEU A 6 -8.82 12.89 -14.26
C LEU A 6 -7.53 13.31 -13.54
N ARG A 7 -7.24 12.75 -12.36
CA ARG A 7 -5.95 12.96 -11.66
C ARG A 7 -4.80 12.24 -12.39
N ILE A 8 -5.08 11.23 -13.21
CA ILE A 8 -4.07 10.51 -14.00
C ILE A 8 -3.90 11.23 -15.33
N THR A 9 -2.77 11.90 -15.51
CA THR A 9 -2.43 12.67 -16.72
C THR A 9 -1.34 11.97 -17.53
N PRO A 10 -1.12 12.34 -18.81
CA PRO A 10 0.00 11.84 -19.59
C PRO A 10 1.39 12.05 -18.99
N THR A 11 1.51 12.99 -18.05
CA THR A 11 2.76 13.32 -17.34
C THR A 11 2.86 12.66 -15.96
N THR A 12 1.98 11.69 -15.67
CA THR A 12 1.93 10.97 -14.41
C THR A 12 2.77 9.69 -14.46
N LEU A 13 3.64 9.53 -13.47
CA LEU A 13 4.37 8.32 -13.11
C LEU A 13 3.60 7.61 -11.99
N ILE A 14 3.25 6.35 -12.20
CA ILE A 14 2.48 5.56 -11.24
C ILE A 14 3.41 4.56 -10.57
N VAL A 15 3.39 4.52 -9.24
CA VAL A 15 4.17 3.57 -8.43
C VAL A 15 3.20 2.66 -7.69
N GLY A 16 3.09 1.40 -8.13
CA GLY A 16 2.37 0.36 -7.39
C GLY A 16 3.31 -0.34 -6.42
N ILE A 17 2.91 -0.41 -5.15
CA ILE A 17 3.72 -1.01 -4.08
C ILE A 17 2.92 -2.08 -3.37
N ASP A 18 3.39 -3.32 -3.48
CA ASP A 18 2.90 -4.43 -2.66
C ASP A 18 3.75 -4.56 -1.40
N VAL A 19 3.11 -4.40 -0.24
CA VAL A 19 3.78 -4.25 1.05
C VAL A 19 3.78 -5.57 1.81
N ALA A 20 4.96 -6.16 2.00
CA ALA A 20 5.15 -7.25 2.95
C ALA A 20 6.03 -6.87 4.15
N LYS A 21 6.16 -7.79 5.11
CA LYS A 21 6.87 -7.59 6.38
C LYS A 21 8.33 -7.17 6.23
N LYS A 22 9.07 -7.84 5.34
CA LYS A 22 10.53 -7.67 5.18
C LYS A 22 10.91 -6.89 3.94
N GLU A 23 10.24 -7.16 2.83
CA GLU A 23 10.51 -6.56 1.53
C GLU A 23 9.20 -6.08 0.91
N HIS A 24 9.24 -4.98 0.16
CA HIS A 24 8.12 -4.49 -0.62
C HIS A 24 8.43 -4.62 -2.09
N TRP A 25 7.49 -5.12 -2.88
CA TRP A 25 7.60 -5.14 -4.34
C TRP A 25 7.09 -3.84 -4.91
N CYS A 26 7.89 -3.25 -5.80
CA CYS A 26 7.61 -1.98 -6.44
C CYS A 26 7.52 -2.16 -7.95
N ARG A 27 6.55 -1.49 -8.56
CA ARG A 27 6.39 -1.39 -10.01
C ARG A 27 6.15 0.06 -10.40
N ILE A 28 6.88 0.52 -11.41
CA ILE A 28 6.82 1.90 -11.88
C ILE A 28 6.36 1.88 -13.33
N THR A 29 5.22 2.49 -13.61
CA THR A 29 4.59 2.56 -14.93
C THR A 29 4.27 3.99 -15.31
N ASP A 30 4.08 4.23 -16.61
CA ASP A 30 3.43 5.46 -17.09
C ASP A 30 1.90 5.41 -16.91
N TYR A 31 1.22 6.47 -17.33
CA TYR A 31 -0.24 6.57 -17.35
C TYR A 31 -0.95 5.55 -18.26
N ARG A 32 -0.23 4.91 -19.20
CA ARG A 32 -0.77 3.85 -20.06
C ARG A 32 -0.63 2.48 -19.39
N GLY A 33 0.21 2.37 -18.38
CA GLY A 33 0.56 1.11 -17.71
C GLY A 33 1.76 0.41 -18.34
N VAL A 34 2.57 1.11 -19.14
CA VAL A 34 3.84 0.61 -19.67
C VAL A 34 4.90 0.72 -18.58
N ASP A 35 5.63 -0.37 -18.34
CA ASP A 35 6.72 -0.39 -17.37
C ASP A 35 7.86 0.53 -17.79
N LEU A 36 8.20 1.48 -16.93
CA LEU A 36 9.34 2.38 -17.14
C LEU A 36 10.64 1.81 -16.55
N VAL A 37 10.50 0.90 -15.57
CA VAL A 37 11.60 0.23 -14.88
C VAL A 37 11.21 -1.24 -14.65
N LYS A 38 12.20 -2.15 -14.73
CA LYS A 38 11.98 -3.55 -14.33
C LYS A 38 11.50 -3.59 -12.87
N PRO A 39 10.46 -4.38 -12.53
CA PRO A 39 9.99 -4.52 -11.15
C PRO A 39 11.13 -4.90 -10.20
N PHE A 40 11.15 -4.29 -9.03
CA PHE A 40 12.22 -4.45 -8.05
C PHE A 40 11.66 -4.52 -6.64
N LYS A 41 12.51 -4.98 -5.71
CA LYS A 41 12.20 -5.01 -4.30
C LYS A 41 12.95 -3.94 -3.54
N ILE A 42 12.37 -3.50 -2.44
CA ILE A 42 13.03 -2.69 -1.42
C ILE A 42 12.87 -3.36 -0.06
N ASN A 43 13.83 -3.15 0.84
CA ASN A 43 13.70 -3.58 2.22
C ASN A 43 12.76 -2.65 2.99
N ASN A 44 12.07 -3.18 4.00
CA ASN A 44 11.25 -2.41 4.93
C ASN A 44 12.13 -1.68 5.97
N ASN A 45 12.96 -0.76 5.50
CA ASN A 45 13.84 0.09 6.28
C ASN A 45 14.17 1.39 5.52
N ILE A 46 14.79 2.35 6.22
CA ILE A 46 15.10 3.67 5.66
C ILE A 46 15.93 3.60 4.37
N ASN A 47 16.95 2.73 4.32
CA ASN A 47 17.79 2.55 3.13
C ASN A 47 16.98 2.06 1.91
N GLY A 48 16.01 1.16 2.15
CA GLY A 48 15.10 0.69 1.12
C GLY A 48 14.18 1.80 0.62
N PHE A 49 13.68 2.64 1.52
CA PHE A 49 12.80 3.75 1.18
C PHE A 49 13.52 4.86 0.41
N GLU A 50 14.75 5.21 0.80
CA GLU A 50 15.61 6.11 0.05
C GLU A 50 15.92 5.56 -1.36
N GLY A 51 16.21 4.25 -1.44
CA GLY A 51 16.43 3.58 -2.71
C GLY A 51 15.23 3.63 -3.65
N LEU A 52 14.00 3.54 -3.11
CA LEU A 52 12.76 3.74 -3.86
C LEU A 52 12.67 5.17 -4.41
N ILE A 53 12.85 6.19 -3.55
CA ILE A 53 12.77 7.60 -3.96
C ILE A 53 13.79 7.91 -5.05
N ARG A 54 15.06 7.48 -4.91
CA ARG A 54 16.09 7.67 -5.94
C ARG A 54 15.65 7.10 -7.28
N LYS A 55 15.09 5.87 -7.29
CA LYS A 55 14.58 5.24 -8.52
C LYS A 55 13.40 6.01 -9.13
N ILE A 56 12.49 6.52 -8.29
CA ILE A 56 11.35 7.33 -8.73
C ILE A 56 11.86 8.61 -9.39
N ILE A 57 12.77 9.35 -8.76
CA ILE A 57 13.33 10.61 -9.29
C ILE A 57 14.04 10.35 -10.62
N THR A 58 14.96 9.38 -10.68
CA THR A 58 15.67 9.03 -11.93
C THR A 58 14.69 8.64 -13.05
N CYS A 59 13.62 7.92 -12.72
CA CYS A 59 12.62 7.53 -13.69
C CYS A 59 11.76 8.71 -14.16
N LYS A 60 11.38 9.60 -13.24
CA LYS A 60 10.62 10.83 -13.49
C LYS A 60 11.38 11.74 -14.45
N GLU A 61 12.65 12.01 -14.17
CA GLU A 61 13.53 12.85 -14.99
C GLU A 61 13.77 12.25 -16.38
N LYS A 62 14.14 10.96 -16.45
CA LYS A 62 14.42 10.28 -17.73
C LYS A 62 13.23 10.31 -18.69
N ASN A 63 12.02 10.23 -18.17
CA ASN A 63 10.79 10.21 -18.97
C ASN A 63 10.10 11.58 -19.08
N LYS A 64 10.71 12.66 -18.54
CA LYS A 64 10.15 14.02 -18.52
C LYS A 64 8.75 14.10 -17.91
N LEU A 65 8.51 13.32 -16.86
CA LEU A 65 7.26 13.29 -16.12
C LEU A 65 7.33 14.29 -14.97
N ASN A 66 6.20 14.86 -14.56
CA ASN A 66 6.17 15.90 -13.53
C ASN A 66 5.30 15.55 -12.33
N LYS A 67 4.53 14.46 -12.40
CA LYS A 67 3.63 14.02 -11.32
C LYS A 67 3.90 12.56 -10.97
N VAL A 68 3.97 12.26 -9.68
CA VAL A 68 4.14 10.91 -9.13
C VAL A 68 2.95 10.59 -8.25
N ILE A 69 2.29 9.48 -8.56
CA ILE A 69 1.25 8.90 -7.72
C ILE A 69 1.75 7.56 -7.24
N ALA A 70 2.04 7.48 -5.94
CA ALA A 70 2.41 6.24 -5.29
C ALA A 70 1.19 5.64 -4.61
N GLY A 71 1.00 4.33 -4.74
CA GLY A 71 -0.07 3.66 -4.02
C GLY A 71 0.24 2.24 -3.62
N MET A 72 -0.48 1.83 -2.59
CA MET A 72 -0.30 0.55 -1.92
C MET A 72 -1.63 0.02 -1.42
N GLU A 73 -1.69 -1.30 -1.21
CA GLU A 73 -2.79 -1.91 -0.47
C GLU A 73 -2.47 -1.82 1.03
N PRO A 74 -3.24 -1.08 1.85
CA PRO A 74 -3.00 -0.99 3.28
C PRO A 74 -3.52 -2.24 4.00
N SER A 75 -2.86 -3.38 3.80
CA SER A 75 -3.13 -4.62 4.53
C SER A 75 -2.20 -4.72 5.76
N GLY A 76 -2.78 -4.91 6.94
CA GLY A 76 -2.02 -4.97 8.20
C GLY A 76 -1.36 -3.63 8.60
N HIS A 77 -0.17 -3.70 9.20
CA HIS A 77 0.52 -2.54 9.78
C HIS A 77 1.85 -2.18 9.10
N TYR A 78 2.42 -3.05 8.26
CA TYR A 78 3.75 -2.84 7.67
C TYR A 78 3.81 -1.67 6.69
N TRP A 79 2.68 -1.30 6.11
CA TRP A 79 2.59 -0.19 5.15
C TRP A 79 2.81 1.18 5.81
N LYS A 80 2.58 1.30 7.13
CA LYS A 80 2.52 2.61 7.81
C LYS A 80 3.86 3.36 7.74
N ALA A 81 4.97 2.67 7.95
CA ALA A 81 6.30 3.30 7.94
C ALA A 81 6.62 3.87 6.55
N LEU A 82 6.42 3.04 5.51
CA LEU A 82 6.59 3.47 4.13
C LEU A 82 5.58 4.57 3.75
N GLY A 83 4.31 4.43 4.15
CA GLY A 83 3.26 5.40 3.87
C GLY A 83 3.57 6.79 4.43
N TRP A 84 4.00 6.88 5.69
CA TRP A 84 4.48 8.14 6.27
C TRP A 84 5.70 8.69 5.53
N TYR A 85 6.67 7.83 5.23
CA TYR A 85 7.87 8.25 4.52
C TYR A 85 7.56 8.83 3.14
N LEU A 86 6.66 8.19 2.38
CA LEU A 86 6.22 8.69 1.07
C LEU A 86 5.37 9.95 1.18
N LYS A 87 4.47 10.04 2.17
CA LYS A 87 3.60 11.20 2.37
C LYS A 87 4.37 12.48 2.67
N LEU A 88 5.47 12.37 3.41
CA LEU A 88 6.32 13.49 3.80
C LEU A 88 7.39 13.83 2.75
N ASN A 89 7.55 13.02 1.71
CA ASN A 89 8.57 13.25 0.68
C ASN A 89 8.02 14.15 -0.43
N GLU A 90 8.70 15.28 -0.68
CA GLU A 90 8.32 16.27 -1.69
C GLU A 90 8.30 15.73 -3.14
N ASN A 91 8.97 14.60 -3.41
CA ASN A 91 9.01 13.98 -4.73
C ASN A 91 7.77 13.12 -5.02
N ILE A 92 6.85 12.99 -4.06
CA ILE A 92 5.61 12.22 -4.16
C ILE A 92 4.44 13.19 -4.04
N GLU A 93 3.79 13.48 -5.16
CA GLU A 93 2.67 14.41 -5.20
C GLU A 93 1.41 13.82 -4.55
N GLU A 94 1.15 12.52 -4.73
CA GLU A 94 -0.03 11.86 -4.17
C GLU A 94 0.28 10.46 -3.64
N LEU A 95 -0.17 10.20 -2.40
CA LEU A 95 -0.18 8.87 -1.80
C LEU A 95 -1.62 8.34 -1.75
N VAL A 96 -1.85 7.20 -2.38
CA VAL A 96 -3.18 6.61 -2.53
C VAL A 96 -3.23 5.16 -2.01
N GLY A 97 -4.40 4.77 -1.51
CA GLY A 97 -4.71 3.38 -1.16
C GLY A 97 -5.53 2.70 -2.24
N VAL A 98 -5.32 1.40 -2.44
CA VAL A 98 -6.24 0.55 -3.21
C VAL A 98 -6.96 -0.42 -2.28
N ASN A 99 -8.21 -0.75 -2.59
CA ASN A 99 -9.00 -1.65 -1.76
C ASN A 99 -8.51 -3.11 -1.93
N PRO A 100 -8.16 -3.81 -0.84
CA PRO A 100 -7.81 -5.24 -0.85
C PRO A 100 -8.77 -6.11 -1.66
N TYR A 101 -10.07 -5.80 -1.58
CA TYR A 101 -11.10 -6.53 -2.31
C TYR A 101 -10.94 -6.40 -3.83
N HIS A 102 -10.64 -5.19 -4.32
CA HIS A 102 -10.40 -4.96 -5.76
C HIS A 102 -9.10 -5.62 -6.21
N VAL A 103 -8.07 -5.57 -5.38
CA VAL A 103 -6.79 -6.24 -5.66
C VAL A 103 -7.02 -7.75 -5.81
N LYS A 104 -7.78 -8.37 -4.90
CA LYS A 104 -8.14 -9.79 -4.98
C LYS A 104 -8.94 -10.12 -6.25
N GLN A 105 -9.99 -9.37 -6.55
CA GLN A 105 -10.83 -9.61 -7.73
C GLN A 105 -10.05 -9.44 -9.05
N SER A 106 -9.18 -8.43 -9.14
CA SER A 106 -8.33 -8.24 -10.32
C SER A 106 -7.33 -9.38 -10.51
N LYS A 107 -6.80 -9.96 -9.42
CA LYS A 107 -5.96 -11.17 -9.50
C LYS A 107 -6.76 -12.33 -10.10
N GLU A 108 -7.96 -12.61 -9.62
CA GLU A 108 -8.78 -13.72 -10.12
C GLU A 108 -9.07 -13.63 -11.64
N LEU A 109 -9.14 -12.41 -12.19
CA LEU A 109 -9.33 -12.19 -13.63
C LEU A 109 -8.04 -12.34 -14.45
N ASP A 110 -6.90 -11.97 -13.88
CA ASP A 110 -5.61 -11.94 -14.59
C ASP A 110 -4.82 -13.26 -14.42
N ASP A 111 -5.11 -14.05 -13.38
CA ASP A 111 -4.24 -15.14 -12.94
C ASP A 111 -4.58 -16.49 -13.59
N ASN A 112 -3.94 -16.76 -14.73
CA ASN A 112 -3.89 -18.08 -15.37
C ASN A 112 -2.60 -18.85 -15.04
N SER A 113 -1.79 -18.45 -14.04
CA SER A 113 -0.54 -19.17 -13.72
C SER A 113 -0.13 -19.21 -12.23
N PRO A 114 0.43 -20.33 -11.73
CA PRO A 114 0.75 -20.55 -10.31
C PRO A 114 2.03 -19.84 -9.82
N THR A 115 2.56 -18.83 -10.52
CA THR A 115 3.87 -18.22 -10.21
C THR A 115 3.77 -17.04 -9.24
N LYS A 116 4.69 -16.99 -8.25
CA LYS A 116 4.84 -16.02 -7.12
C LYS A 116 4.08 -14.68 -7.27
N SER A 117 3.17 -14.44 -6.33
CA SER A 117 2.14 -13.38 -6.34
C SER A 117 2.66 -11.95 -6.18
N ASP A 118 3.61 -11.71 -5.28
CA ASP A 118 3.92 -10.33 -4.82
C ASP A 118 4.34 -9.36 -5.96
N LYS A 119 5.03 -9.87 -6.99
CA LYS A 119 5.38 -9.07 -8.18
C LYS A 119 4.17 -8.72 -9.03
N LYS A 120 3.21 -9.66 -9.15
CA LYS A 120 1.93 -9.45 -9.85
C LYS A 120 1.05 -8.49 -9.04
N ASP A 121 1.12 -8.56 -7.71
CA ASP A 121 0.34 -7.71 -6.81
C ASP A 121 0.69 -6.24 -6.99
N ALA A 122 1.99 -5.89 -7.05
CA ALA A 122 2.43 -4.54 -7.37
C ALA A 122 1.94 -4.04 -8.75
N GLN A 123 1.79 -4.95 -9.73
CA GLN A 123 1.21 -4.61 -11.04
C GLN A 123 -0.28 -4.33 -10.96
N VAL A 124 -1.02 -5.18 -10.24
CA VAL A 124 -2.46 -5.00 -10.03
C VAL A 124 -2.72 -3.67 -9.33
N ILE A 125 -1.93 -3.32 -8.33
CA ILE A 125 -2.01 -2.04 -7.62
C ILE A 125 -1.78 -0.88 -8.59
N ALA A 126 -0.69 -0.89 -9.37
CA ALA A 126 -0.42 0.16 -10.36
C ALA A 126 -1.54 0.30 -11.40
N ARG A 127 -2.10 -0.82 -11.87
CA ARG A 127 -3.23 -0.87 -12.80
C ARG A 127 -4.49 -0.25 -12.20
N LEU A 128 -4.83 -0.59 -10.96
CA LEU A 128 -5.99 -0.02 -10.27
C LEU A 128 -5.84 1.49 -10.07
N ILE A 129 -4.62 1.98 -9.78
CA ILE A 129 -4.34 3.42 -9.68
C ILE A 129 -4.57 4.10 -11.02
N ARG A 130 -4.01 3.55 -12.09
CA ARG A 130 -4.20 4.04 -13.46
C ARG A 130 -5.68 4.14 -13.84
N ASP A 131 -6.46 3.13 -13.47
CA ASP A 131 -7.89 3.05 -13.79
C ASP A 131 -8.75 3.94 -12.85
N GLY A 132 -8.15 4.75 -11.98
CA GLY A 132 -8.86 5.65 -11.06
C GLY A 132 -9.50 4.93 -9.86
N ARG A 133 -9.22 3.64 -9.66
CA ARG A 133 -9.83 2.76 -8.64
C ARG A 133 -9.03 2.76 -7.33
N PHE A 134 -8.72 3.95 -6.84
CA PHE A 134 -7.99 4.17 -5.59
C PHE A 134 -8.76 5.10 -4.66
N PHE A 135 -8.31 5.28 -3.43
CA PHE A 135 -8.80 6.25 -2.46
C PHE A 135 -7.63 7.03 -1.86
N ASP A 136 -7.88 8.25 -1.40
CA ASP A 136 -6.85 9.04 -0.73
C ASP A 136 -6.49 8.40 0.61
N MET A 137 -5.21 8.16 0.82
CA MET A 137 -4.75 7.48 2.03
C MET A 137 -4.86 8.43 3.22
N TYR A 138 -5.69 8.05 4.20
CA TYR A 138 -5.83 8.82 5.44
C TYR A 138 -4.80 8.39 6.49
N LEU A 139 -3.83 9.27 6.69
CA LEU A 139 -2.81 9.20 7.74
C LEU A 139 -3.21 10.19 8.85
N PRO A 140 -3.87 9.74 9.93
CA PRO A 140 -4.30 10.63 11.00
C PRO A 140 -3.09 11.17 11.76
N GLU A 141 -3.17 12.44 12.11
CA GLU A 141 -2.18 13.19 12.90
C GLU A 141 -2.78 13.59 14.25
N ASP A 142 -1.90 13.94 15.20
CA ASP A 142 -2.23 14.45 16.53
C ASP A 142 -3.33 13.65 17.24
N ILE A 143 -4.37 14.36 17.70
CA ILE A 143 -5.50 13.82 18.47
C ILE A 143 -6.18 12.66 17.73
N TYR A 144 -6.30 12.73 16.40
CA TYR A 144 -6.92 11.65 15.63
C TYR A 144 -6.05 10.39 15.58
N ALA A 145 -4.72 10.56 15.55
CA ALA A 145 -3.78 9.45 15.64
C ALA A 145 -3.90 8.77 17.02
N GLU A 146 -3.91 9.58 18.09
CA GLU A 146 -4.07 9.10 19.47
C GLU A 146 -5.38 8.35 19.68
N LEU A 147 -6.52 8.92 19.25
CA LEU A 147 -7.83 8.28 19.33
C LEU A 147 -7.86 6.94 18.58
N ARG A 148 -7.21 6.84 17.42
CA ARG A 148 -7.10 5.59 16.66
C ARG A 148 -6.26 4.56 17.42
N ILE A 149 -5.16 4.96 18.03
CA ILE A 149 -4.32 4.08 18.86
C ILE A 149 -5.14 3.56 20.05
N LEU A 150 -5.79 4.45 20.81
CA LEU A 150 -6.62 4.10 21.97
C LEU A 150 -7.75 3.13 21.60
N THR A 151 -8.46 3.40 20.51
CA THR A 151 -9.55 2.52 20.03
C THR A 151 -9.05 1.12 19.67
N ASN A 152 -7.90 1.04 18.99
CA ASN A 152 -7.27 -0.25 18.66
C ASN A 152 -6.81 -0.99 19.93
N THR A 153 -6.17 -0.29 20.86
CA THR A 153 -5.71 -0.84 22.15
C THR A 153 -6.88 -1.39 22.95
N ARG A 154 -7.96 -0.62 23.12
CA ARG A 154 -9.19 -1.08 23.78
C ARG A 154 -9.73 -2.36 23.15
N SER A 155 -9.79 -2.42 21.81
CA SER A 155 -10.28 -3.60 21.09
C SER A 155 -9.40 -4.84 21.32
N GLN A 156 -8.08 -4.66 21.44
CA GLN A 156 -7.16 -5.75 21.79
C GLN A 156 -7.37 -6.24 23.22
N TYR A 157 -7.56 -5.32 24.19
CA TYR A 157 -7.81 -5.68 25.58
C TYR A 157 -9.15 -6.42 25.75
N LEU A 158 -10.22 -5.98 25.08
CA LEU A 158 -11.50 -6.70 25.10
C LEU A 158 -11.38 -8.13 24.55
N LYS A 159 -10.58 -8.34 23.50
CA LYS A 159 -10.30 -9.70 22.99
C LYS A 159 -9.54 -10.54 24.01
N LYS A 160 -8.52 -9.98 24.67
CA LYS A 160 -7.75 -10.67 25.71
C LYS A 160 -8.64 -11.03 26.91
N GLU A 161 -9.48 -10.11 27.36
CA GLU A 161 -10.44 -10.34 28.44
C GLU A 161 -11.41 -11.48 28.08
N LYS A 162 -12.00 -11.43 26.89
CA LYS A 162 -12.90 -12.50 26.42
C LYS A 162 -12.18 -13.85 26.36
N SER A 163 -10.96 -13.88 25.83
CA SER A 163 -10.14 -15.10 25.76
C SER A 163 -9.83 -15.66 27.16
N ALA A 164 -9.50 -14.79 28.12
CA ALA A 164 -9.24 -15.20 29.50
C ALA A 164 -10.50 -15.76 30.17
N LYS A 165 -11.67 -15.14 29.96
CA LYS A 165 -12.95 -15.66 30.46
C LYS A 165 -13.28 -17.04 29.89
N CYS A 166 -13.09 -17.24 28.58
CA CYS A 166 -13.29 -18.55 27.95
C CYS A 166 -12.35 -19.61 28.54
N ALA A 167 -11.09 -19.27 28.80
CA ALA A 167 -10.13 -20.17 29.43
C ALA A 167 -10.55 -20.54 30.88
N LEU A 168 -11.03 -19.57 31.67
CA LEU A 168 -11.51 -19.82 33.02
C LEU A 168 -12.73 -20.75 33.04
N ILE A 169 -13.70 -20.52 32.14
CA ILE A 169 -14.89 -21.38 32.02
C ILE A 169 -14.47 -22.80 31.65
N ALA A 170 -13.58 -22.98 30.68
CA ALA A 170 -13.11 -24.30 30.29
C ALA A 170 -12.45 -25.07 31.45
N VAL A 171 -11.68 -24.39 32.30
CA VAL A 171 -11.08 -24.99 33.51
C VAL A 171 -12.15 -25.35 34.55
N LEU A 172 -13.18 -24.52 34.70
CA LEU A 172 -14.28 -24.80 35.64
C LEU A 172 -15.15 -25.97 35.16
N ASP A 173 -15.34 -26.14 33.86
CA ASP A 173 -16.13 -27.23 33.27
C ASP A 173 -15.43 -28.61 33.40
N GLU A 174 -14.13 -28.65 33.71
CA GLU A 174 -13.37 -29.90 33.94
C GLU A 174 -13.58 -30.51 35.34
N TYR A 175 -14.25 -29.80 36.26
CA TYR A 175 -14.53 -30.23 37.64
C TYR A 175 -16.02 -30.23 37.96
#